data_AF-A0A346YLS4-F1
#
_entry.id   AF-A0A346YLS4-F1
#
_cell.length_a   1.000
_cell.length_b   1.000
_cell.length_c   1.000
_cell.angle_alpha   90.00
_cell.angle_beta   90.00
_cell.angle_gamma   90.00
#
_symmetry.space_group_name_H-M   'P 1'
#
loop_
_entity.id
_entity.type
_entity.pdbx_description
1 polymer ?
#
loop_
_entity_poly.entity_id
_entity_poly.type
_entity_poly.pdbx_seq_one_letter_code
_entity_poly.pdbx_strand_id
1 'polypeptide(L)'
;MLKSIKGWLWSSGPTWHYRRIWLDALVATAVINLVAFLLFWAIGFSVHEIFLEDGPVEDLQSLSLAVAAVVAGIAALRLSILARYVAITTACIAAIFFMREMPICRADTSFFCVSKMMLPITIAVIASLLLIATVLFELRHRGGMLRAIHPRLSWPLAFTAVVLGMSQVAEKRDVVFAEELLESYGFMVLVMSAIWLFRFSRRQGAAPVGSGRKAVSAR
;
A
#
# COMPACT_ATOMS: atom_id res chain seq x y z
N MET A 1 -17.23 11.11 -26.28
CA MET A 1 -16.63 10.48 -25.08
C MET A 1 -15.32 9.75 -25.37
N LEU A 2 -15.25 8.79 -26.31
CA LEU A 2 -14.01 8.04 -26.64
C LEU A 2 -12.80 8.90 -27.06
N LYS A 3 -12.99 9.96 -27.86
CA LYS A 3 -11.91 10.89 -28.24
C LYS A 3 -11.28 11.61 -27.02
N SER A 4 -12.07 11.86 -25.97
CA SER A 4 -11.62 12.48 -24.73
C SER A 4 -10.82 11.51 -23.85
N ILE A 5 -11.20 10.23 -23.81
CA ILE A 5 -10.48 9.21 -23.02
C ILE A 5 -9.15 8.87 -23.67
N LYS A 6 -9.11 8.69 -25.01
CA LYS A 6 -7.84 8.57 -25.73
C LYS A 6 -6.98 9.81 -25.44
N GLY A 7 -7.48 11.02 -25.66
CA GLY A 7 -6.74 12.25 -25.37
C GLY A 7 -6.17 12.30 -23.95
N TRP A 8 -6.94 11.85 -22.95
CA TRP A 8 -6.47 11.75 -21.56
C TRP A 8 -5.37 10.69 -21.37
N LEU A 9 -5.54 9.48 -21.91
CA LEU A 9 -4.53 8.40 -21.83
C LEU A 9 -3.18 8.79 -22.45
N TRP A 10 -3.22 9.52 -23.57
CA TRP A 10 -2.03 9.97 -24.29
C TRP A 10 -1.44 11.27 -23.73
N SER A 11 -2.11 11.91 -22.75
CA SER A 11 -1.63 13.16 -22.16
C SER A 11 -0.36 12.96 -21.32
N SER A 12 0.40 14.04 -21.16
CA SER A 12 1.57 14.11 -20.25
C SER A 12 1.15 14.22 -18.77
N GLY A 13 0.11 13.47 -18.36
CA GLY A 13 -0.44 13.46 -17.02
C GLY A 13 0.59 13.13 -15.93
N PRO A 14 0.19 13.19 -14.64
CA PRO A 14 1.11 12.93 -13.54
C PRO A 14 1.74 11.54 -13.67
N THR A 15 3.01 11.44 -13.29
CA THR A 15 3.79 10.22 -13.47
C THR A 15 4.39 9.78 -12.17
N TRP A 16 4.36 8.48 -11.95
CA TRP A 16 5.24 7.84 -10.99
C TRP A 16 6.68 7.85 -11.55
N HIS A 17 7.59 8.57 -10.90
CA HIS A 17 8.95 8.74 -11.44
C HIS A 17 9.77 7.46 -11.35
N TYR A 18 9.54 6.63 -10.33
CA TYR A 18 10.30 5.40 -10.12
C TYR A 18 9.63 4.19 -10.75
N ARG A 19 10.06 3.80 -11.96
CA ARG A 19 9.42 2.74 -12.76
C ARG A 19 9.83 1.31 -12.38
N ARG A 20 10.86 1.14 -11.55
CA ARG A 20 11.43 -0.17 -11.17
C ARG A 20 10.85 -0.75 -9.88
N ILE A 21 9.81 -0.13 -9.30
CA ILE A 21 9.20 -0.59 -8.04
C ILE A 21 8.81 -2.07 -8.08
N TRP A 22 8.22 -2.53 -9.17
CA TRP A 22 7.81 -3.94 -9.31
C TRP A 22 9.02 -4.89 -9.28
N LEU A 23 10.17 -4.49 -9.84
CA LEU A 23 11.37 -5.30 -9.87
C LEU A 23 12.06 -5.31 -8.50
N ASP A 24 12.20 -4.14 -7.87
CA ASP A 24 12.75 -4.03 -6.52
C ASP A 24 11.89 -4.79 -5.50
N ALA A 25 10.57 -4.71 -5.66
CA ALA A 25 9.64 -5.48 -4.86
C ALA A 25 9.83 -6.97 -5.08
N LEU A 26 10.01 -7.43 -6.31
CA LEU A 26 10.22 -8.85 -6.61
C LEU A 26 11.51 -9.37 -5.97
N VAL A 27 12.60 -8.60 -6.09
CA VAL A 27 13.89 -8.94 -5.48
C VAL A 27 13.75 -8.95 -3.95
N ALA A 28 13.12 -7.94 -3.36
CA ALA A 28 12.91 -7.87 -1.92
C ALA A 28 12.03 -9.03 -1.42
N THR A 29 10.94 -9.37 -2.12
CA THR A 29 10.08 -10.52 -1.80
C THR A 29 10.88 -11.81 -1.85
N ALA A 30 11.67 -12.05 -2.90
CA ALA A 30 12.48 -13.26 -3.02
C ALA A 30 13.53 -13.36 -1.90
N VAL A 31 14.23 -12.27 -1.60
CA VAL A 31 15.24 -12.24 -0.53
C VAL A 31 14.61 -12.43 0.84
N ILE A 32 13.52 -11.73 1.16
CA ILE A 32 12.86 -11.82 2.46
C ILE A 32 12.28 -13.23 2.67
N ASN A 33 11.59 -13.79 1.68
CA ASN A 33 11.04 -15.14 1.79
C ASN A 33 12.14 -16.20 1.88
N LEU A 34 13.24 -16.07 1.14
CA LEU A 34 14.37 -16.99 1.26
C LEU A 34 15.02 -16.91 2.65
N VAL A 35 15.24 -15.70 3.17
CA VAL A 35 15.82 -15.50 4.50
C VAL A 35 14.87 -16.05 5.58
N ALA A 36 13.57 -15.75 5.49
CA ALA A 36 12.56 -16.28 6.39
C ALA A 36 12.55 -17.81 6.38
N PHE A 37 12.50 -18.41 5.18
CA PHE A 37 12.57 -19.85 5.00
C PHE A 37 13.79 -20.46 5.69
N LEU A 38 14.99 -19.93 5.41
CA LEU A 38 16.23 -20.45 5.99
C LEU A 38 16.26 -20.31 7.53
N LEU A 39 15.76 -19.20 8.06
CA LEU A 39 15.70 -18.95 9.50
C LEU A 39 14.71 -19.90 10.20
N PHE A 40 13.48 -19.99 9.71
CA PHE A 40 12.44 -20.82 10.33
C PHE A 40 12.74 -22.32 10.18
N TRP A 41 13.30 -22.72 9.04
CA TRP A 41 13.77 -24.08 8.84
C TRP A 41 14.89 -24.45 9.81
N ALA A 42 15.85 -23.53 10.04
CA ALA A 42 16.96 -23.77 10.97
C ALA A 42 16.52 -23.94 12.44
N ILE A 43 15.37 -23.38 12.83
CA ILE A 43 14.80 -23.55 14.18
C ILE A 43 13.75 -24.67 14.25
N GLY A 44 13.60 -25.47 13.19
CA GLY A 44 12.85 -26.73 13.19
C GLY A 44 11.47 -26.69 12.55
N PHE A 45 11.05 -25.59 11.92
CA PHE A 45 9.78 -25.55 11.19
C PHE A 45 9.89 -26.33 9.89
N SER A 46 8.86 -27.12 9.57
CA SER A 46 8.69 -27.73 8.26
C SER A 46 8.31 -26.69 7.20
N VAL A 47 8.55 -27.01 5.93
CA VAL A 47 8.13 -26.13 4.81
C VAL A 47 6.64 -25.82 4.88
N HIS A 48 5.83 -26.79 5.29
CA HIS A 48 4.39 -26.60 5.40
C HIS A 48 4.04 -25.58 6.49
N GLU A 49 4.62 -25.68 7.68
CA GLU A 49 4.37 -24.75 8.80
C GLU A 49 4.86 -23.32 8.51
N ILE A 50 5.90 -23.17 7.69
CA ILE A 50 6.43 -21.85 7.30
C ILE A 50 5.43 -21.08 6.44
N PHE A 51 4.72 -21.77 5.55
CA PHE A 51 3.79 -21.20 4.56
C PHE A 51 2.33 -21.59 4.83
N LEU A 52 2.00 -22.01 6.04
CA LEU A 52 0.61 -22.26 6.44
C LEU A 52 -0.10 -20.92 6.73
N GLU A 53 -1.43 -20.92 6.65
CA GLU A 53 -2.28 -19.86 7.25
C GLU A 53 -1.91 -19.68 8.73
N ASP A 54 -1.83 -18.42 9.17
CA ASP A 54 -1.29 -17.95 10.46
C ASP A 54 0.19 -18.34 10.68
N GLY A 55 0.93 -18.60 9.60
CA GLY A 55 2.33 -19.01 9.63
C GLY A 55 3.35 -17.85 9.72
N PRO A 56 4.64 -18.16 9.95
CA PRO A 56 5.67 -17.13 10.12
C PRO A 56 5.88 -16.22 8.90
N VAL A 57 5.58 -16.69 7.69
CA VAL A 57 5.63 -15.86 6.47
C VAL A 57 4.51 -14.81 6.48
N GLU A 58 3.31 -15.17 6.94
CA GLU A 58 2.17 -14.25 7.08
C GLU A 58 2.46 -13.16 8.14
N ASP A 59 3.12 -13.51 9.25
CA ASP A 59 3.59 -12.52 10.25
C ASP A 59 4.50 -11.45 9.62
N LEU A 60 5.41 -11.86 8.73
CA LEU A 60 6.30 -10.94 8.02
C LEU A 60 5.54 -10.08 7.00
N GLN A 61 4.47 -10.62 6.39
CA GLN A 61 3.57 -9.88 5.52
C GLN A 61 2.79 -8.81 6.30
N SER A 62 2.23 -9.18 7.44
CA SER A 62 1.57 -8.28 8.40
C SER A 62 2.52 -7.16 8.86
N LEU A 63 3.76 -7.49 9.23
CA LEU A 63 4.77 -6.49 9.57
C LEU A 63 5.07 -5.54 8.40
N SER A 64 5.20 -6.08 7.18
CA SER A 64 5.45 -5.30 5.97
C SER A 64 4.31 -4.31 5.70
N LEU A 65 3.06 -4.74 5.85
CA LEU A 65 1.87 -3.91 5.69
C LEU A 65 1.78 -2.81 6.75
N ALA A 66 2.09 -3.12 8.02
CA ALA A 66 2.16 -2.13 9.08
C ALA A 66 3.21 -1.04 8.77
N VAL A 67 4.40 -1.45 8.32
CA VAL A 67 5.45 -0.52 7.88
C VAL A 67 4.97 0.33 6.71
N ALA A 68 4.34 -0.26 5.69
CA ALA A 68 3.82 0.47 4.54
C ALA A 68 2.78 1.52 4.97
N ALA A 69 1.83 1.17 5.84
CA ALA A 69 0.81 2.06 6.35
C ALA A 69 1.40 3.27 7.09
N VAL A 70 2.34 3.02 8.03
CA VAL A 70 3.01 4.06 8.81
C VAL A 70 3.85 4.96 7.91
N VAL A 71 4.69 4.39 7.05
CA VAL A 71 5.60 5.16 6.19
C VAL A 71 4.83 6.03 5.21
N ALA A 72 3.76 5.50 4.59
CA ALA A 72 2.89 6.28 3.70
C ALA A 72 2.12 7.37 4.45
N GLY A 73 1.60 7.06 5.65
CA GLY A 73 0.92 8.03 6.50
C GLY A 73 1.82 9.21 6.89
N ILE A 74 3.07 8.93 7.30
CA ILE A 74 4.06 9.96 7.60
C ILE A 74 4.41 10.76 6.33
N ALA A 75 4.54 10.10 5.17
CA ALA A 75 4.82 10.77 3.91
C ALA A 75 3.72 11.79 3.55
N ALA A 76 2.45 11.45 3.77
CA ALA A 76 1.30 12.29 3.45
C ALA A 76 1.37 13.69 4.08
N LEU A 77 1.96 13.82 5.28
CA LEU A 77 2.09 15.08 6.02
C LEU A 77 2.90 16.14 5.28
N ARG A 78 3.84 15.73 4.42
CA ARG A 78 4.79 16.64 3.75
C ARG A 78 4.61 16.73 2.24
N LEU A 79 3.63 16.00 1.68
CA LEU A 79 3.41 15.95 0.24
C LEU A 79 2.42 17.02 -0.23
N SER A 80 2.60 17.44 -1.49
CA SER A 80 1.59 18.17 -2.27
C SER A 80 0.25 17.42 -2.31
N ILE A 81 -0.85 18.11 -2.59
CA ILE A 81 -2.22 17.56 -2.51
C ILE A 81 -2.41 16.22 -3.27
N LEU A 82 -1.93 16.09 -4.51
CA LEU A 82 -2.09 14.88 -5.31
C LEU A 82 -1.25 13.73 -4.75
N ALA A 83 0.02 14.00 -4.42
CA ALA A 83 0.89 12.98 -3.84
C ALA A 83 0.47 12.59 -2.42
N ARG A 84 -0.10 13.53 -1.66
CA ARG A 84 -0.71 13.29 -0.35
C ARG A 84 -1.92 12.36 -0.47
N TYR A 85 -2.80 12.60 -1.44
CA TYR A 85 -3.92 11.72 -1.71
C TYR A 85 -3.44 10.29 -2.01
N VAL A 86 -2.47 10.14 -2.92
CA VAL A 86 -1.84 8.84 -3.22
C VAL A 86 -1.24 8.16 -1.99
N ALA A 87 -0.57 8.92 -1.12
CA ALA A 87 0.01 8.40 0.12
C ALA A 87 -1.06 7.96 1.12
N ILE A 88 -2.15 8.72 1.28
CA ILE A 88 -3.30 8.32 2.11
C ILE A 88 -3.94 7.05 1.55
N THR A 89 -4.18 6.97 0.24
CA THR A 89 -4.71 5.77 -0.41
C THR A 89 -3.82 4.56 -0.17
N THR A 90 -2.50 4.72 -0.33
CA THR A 90 -1.53 3.64 -0.07
C THR A 90 -1.58 3.19 1.39
N ALA A 91 -1.66 4.14 2.33
CA ALA A 91 -1.74 3.85 3.76
C ALA A 91 -3.04 3.12 4.14
N CYS A 92 -4.19 3.57 3.61
CA CYS A 92 -5.48 2.93 3.86
C CYS A 92 -5.54 1.52 3.27
N ILE A 93 -5.03 1.30 2.05
CA ILE A 93 -4.98 -0.03 1.43
C ILE A 93 -4.09 -0.95 2.26
N ALA A 94 -2.89 -0.50 2.64
CA ALA A 94 -1.99 -1.29 3.48
C ALA A 94 -2.61 -1.63 4.84
N ALA A 95 -3.34 -0.68 5.46
CA ALA A 95 -4.04 -0.93 6.72
C ALA A 95 -5.20 -1.92 6.57
N ILE A 96 -5.93 -1.92 5.45
CA ILE A 96 -7.00 -2.91 5.21
C ILE A 96 -6.40 -4.31 5.08
N PHE A 97 -5.35 -4.48 4.29
CA PHE A 97 -4.68 -5.78 4.17
C PHE A 97 -4.04 -6.20 5.49
N PHE A 98 -3.44 -5.28 6.25
CA PHE A 98 -2.91 -5.60 7.58
C PHE A 98 -3.99 -6.19 8.51
N MET A 99 -5.20 -5.63 8.47
CA MET A 99 -6.30 -6.18 9.25
C MET A 99 -6.77 -7.54 8.71
N ARG A 100 -6.66 -7.79 7.39
CA ARG A 100 -7.01 -9.08 6.77
C ARG A 100 -6.04 -10.18 7.19
N GLU A 101 -4.74 -9.91 7.16
CA GLU A 101 -3.66 -10.85 7.53
C GLU A 101 -3.45 -10.95 9.06
N MET A 102 -4.40 -10.46 9.86
CA MET A 102 -4.36 -10.62 11.32
C MET A 102 -5.19 -11.84 11.73
N PRO A 103 -4.63 -12.75 12.55
CA PRO A 103 -5.36 -13.91 13.02
C PRO A 103 -6.65 -13.51 13.72
N ILE A 104 -7.71 -14.31 13.58
CA ILE A 104 -8.92 -14.12 14.39
C ILE A 104 -8.65 -14.63 15.80
N CYS A 105 -8.97 -13.83 16.82
CA CYS A 105 -8.77 -14.24 18.21
C CYS A 105 -9.52 -15.54 18.53
N ARG A 106 -8.76 -16.53 19.00
CA ARG A 106 -9.21 -17.86 19.43
C ARG A 106 -8.62 -18.17 20.81
N ALA A 107 -9.04 -19.27 21.45
CA ALA A 107 -8.60 -19.60 22.81
C ALA A 107 -7.08 -19.81 22.92
N ASP A 108 -6.43 -20.21 21.82
CA ASP A 108 -5.00 -20.43 21.64
C ASP A 108 -4.23 -19.18 21.14
N THR A 109 -4.94 -18.15 20.64
CA THR A 109 -4.34 -16.97 20.01
C THR A 109 -4.92 -15.69 20.59
N SER A 110 -4.23 -15.10 21.58
CA SER A 110 -4.78 -14.01 22.41
C SER A 110 -3.98 -12.69 22.41
N PHE A 111 -2.74 -12.66 21.92
CA PHE A 111 -1.86 -11.48 22.04
C PHE A 111 -1.58 -10.73 20.73
N PHE A 112 -1.93 -11.30 19.57
CA PHE A 112 -1.75 -10.67 18.26
C PHE A 112 -2.86 -11.12 17.31
N CYS A 113 -4.08 -10.68 17.57
CA CYS A 113 -5.26 -11.12 16.86
C CYS A 113 -6.33 -10.02 16.80
N VAL A 114 -7.24 -10.13 15.84
CA VAL A 114 -8.42 -9.27 15.73
C VAL A 114 -9.66 -10.06 16.11
N SER A 115 -10.58 -9.45 16.87
CA SER A 115 -11.85 -10.13 17.14
C SER A 115 -12.68 -10.20 15.86
N LYS A 116 -13.42 -11.31 15.68
CA LYS A 116 -14.27 -11.53 14.50
C LYS A 116 -15.28 -10.39 14.25
N MET A 117 -15.69 -9.70 15.30
CA MET A 117 -16.57 -8.52 15.22
C MET A 117 -15.82 -7.26 14.81
N MET A 118 -14.59 -7.06 15.30
CA MET A 118 -13.83 -5.83 15.07
C MET A 118 -13.20 -5.76 13.67
N LEU A 119 -12.88 -6.89 13.05
CA LEU A 119 -12.32 -6.94 11.71
C LEU A 119 -13.18 -6.19 10.66
N PRO A 120 -14.46 -6.55 10.43
CA PRO A 120 -15.29 -5.86 9.43
C PRO A 120 -15.55 -4.39 9.80
N ILE A 121 -15.64 -4.07 11.09
CA ILE A 121 -15.82 -2.69 11.56
C ILE A 121 -14.60 -1.85 11.21
N THR A 122 -13.40 -2.36 11.47
CA THR A 122 -12.15 -1.64 11.22
C THR A 122 -11.94 -1.41 9.73
N ILE A 123 -12.19 -2.44 8.91
CA ILE A 123 -12.16 -2.32 7.44
C ILE A 123 -13.16 -1.26 6.96
N ALA A 124 -14.40 -1.28 7.48
CA ALA A 124 -15.42 -0.31 7.11
C ALA A 124 -15.03 1.14 7.49
N VAL A 125 -14.41 1.33 8.66
CA VAL A 125 -13.90 2.64 9.09
C VAL A 125 -12.78 3.12 8.16
N ILE A 126 -11.79 2.27 7.84
CA ILE A 126 -10.69 2.64 6.95
C ILE A 126 -11.20 2.95 5.54
N ALA A 127 -12.11 2.14 5.02
CA ALA A 127 -12.75 2.38 3.72
C ALA A 127 -13.53 3.70 3.71
N SER A 128 -14.23 4.02 4.80
CA SER A 128 -14.96 5.29 4.96
C SER A 128 -14.00 6.49 4.99
N LEU A 129 -12.86 6.38 5.67
CA LEU A 129 -11.81 7.40 5.66
C LEU A 129 -11.25 7.63 4.26
N LEU A 130 -11.01 6.56 3.49
CA LEU A 130 -10.57 6.65 2.10
C LEU A 130 -11.63 7.32 1.22
N LEU A 131 -12.90 6.98 1.40
CA LEU A 131 -14.01 7.61 0.68
C LEU A 131 -14.11 9.11 1.01
N ILE A 132 -14.01 9.48 2.29
CA ILE A 132 -14.00 10.89 2.71
C ILE A 132 -12.80 11.62 2.09
N ALA A 133 -11.60 11.04 2.13
CA ALA A 133 -10.41 11.62 1.53
C ALA A 133 -10.58 11.81 0.00
N THR A 134 -11.21 10.83 -0.67
CA THR A 134 -11.55 10.85 -2.09
C THR A 134 -12.48 12.01 -2.42
N VAL A 135 -13.58 12.14 -1.68
CA VAL A 135 -14.57 13.20 -1.86
C VAL A 135 -13.95 14.58 -1.61
N LEU A 136 -13.23 14.75 -0.49
CA LEU A 136 -12.57 16.01 -0.17
C LEU A 136 -11.51 16.42 -1.20
N PHE A 137 -10.78 15.44 -1.74
CA PHE A 137 -9.78 15.68 -2.77
C PHE A 137 -10.44 16.18 -4.07
N GLU A 138 -11.50 15.53 -4.54
CA GLU A 138 -12.22 15.94 -5.75
C GLU A 138 -12.93 17.29 -5.58
N LEU A 139 -13.54 17.53 -4.41
CA LEU A 139 -14.17 18.83 -4.11
C LEU A 139 -13.16 19.98 -4.12
N ARG A 140 -11.94 19.74 -3.60
CA ARG A 140 -10.89 20.76 -3.56
C ARG A 140 -10.17 20.92 -4.90
N HIS A 141 -10.10 19.88 -5.72
CA HIS A 141 -9.42 19.86 -7.02
C HIS A 141 -10.32 19.21 -8.06
N ARG A 142 -11.17 20.01 -8.71
CA ARG A 142 -12.05 19.50 -9.79
C ARG A 142 -11.23 18.78 -10.86
N GLY A 143 -11.60 17.54 -11.17
CA GLY A 143 -10.87 16.65 -12.09
C GLY A 143 -9.61 16.04 -11.48
N GLY A 144 -9.45 16.12 -10.16
CA GLY A 144 -8.34 15.54 -9.41
C GLY A 144 -8.33 14.02 -9.52
N MET A 145 -9.51 13.38 -9.45
CA MET A 145 -9.66 11.94 -9.58
C MET A 145 -9.13 11.43 -10.90
N LEU A 146 -9.45 12.09 -12.02
CA LEU A 146 -8.91 11.74 -13.34
C LEU A 146 -7.38 11.85 -13.40
N ARG A 147 -6.76 12.69 -12.56
CA ARG A 147 -5.29 12.73 -12.44
C ARG A 147 -4.78 11.59 -11.55
N ALA A 148 -5.47 11.29 -10.46
CA ALA A 148 -5.10 10.25 -9.51
C ALA A 148 -5.16 8.84 -10.12
N ILE A 149 -6.19 8.55 -10.91
CA ILE A 149 -6.38 7.24 -11.55
C ILE A 149 -5.62 7.09 -12.87
N HIS A 150 -4.90 8.13 -13.31
CA HIS A 150 -4.16 8.09 -14.57
C HIS A 150 -3.14 6.94 -14.55
N PRO A 151 -3.07 6.05 -15.56
CA PRO A 151 -2.25 4.85 -15.51
C PRO A 151 -0.78 5.11 -15.21
N ARG A 152 -0.23 6.22 -15.71
CA ARG A 152 1.16 6.63 -15.43
C ARG A 152 1.44 6.92 -13.96
N LEU A 153 0.42 7.19 -13.15
CA LEU A 153 0.49 7.43 -11.71
C LEU A 153 -0.04 6.23 -10.93
N SER A 154 -1.19 5.67 -11.30
CA SER A 154 -1.89 4.63 -10.52
C SER A 154 -1.34 3.21 -10.73
N TRP A 155 -0.43 3.01 -11.69
CA TRP A 155 0.07 1.67 -12.02
C TRP A 155 0.59 0.84 -10.83
N PRO A 156 1.26 1.39 -9.79
CA PRO A 156 1.72 0.54 -8.69
C PRO A 156 0.55 -0.09 -7.93
N LEU A 157 -0.50 0.69 -7.66
CA LEU A 157 -1.71 0.19 -6.99
C LEU A 157 -2.50 -0.75 -7.89
N ALA A 158 -2.61 -0.44 -9.19
CA ALA A 158 -3.25 -1.33 -10.15
C ALA A 158 -2.50 -2.67 -10.25
N PHE A 159 -1.17 -2.63 -10.23
CA PHE A 159 -0.33 -3.81 -10.25
C PHE A 159 -0.49 -4.65 -8.97
N THR A 160 -0.45 -4.02 -7.79
CA THR A 160 -0.77 -4.69 -6.52
C THR A 160 -2.14 -5.35 -6.58
N ALA A 161 -3.18 -4.65 -7.06
CA ALA A 161 -4.53 -5.21 -7.15
C ALA A 161 -4.60 -6.44 -8.08
N VAL A 162 -3.85 -6.44 -9.19
CA VAL A 162 -3.76 -7.62 -10.08
C VAL A 162 -3.03 -8.78 -9.39
N VAL A 163 -1.92 -8.52 -8.71
CA VAL A 163 -1.15 -9.56 -8.01
C VAL A 163 -1.97 -10.19 -6.88
N LEU A 164 -2.63 -9.38 -6.05
CA LEU A 164 -3.50 -9.88 -4.98
C LEU A 164 -4.78 -10.52 -5.56
N GLY A 165 -5.29 -10.04 -6.70
CA GLY A 165 -6.35 -10.73 -7.41
C GLY A 165 -5.95 -12.14 -7.86
N MET A 166 -4.68 -12.36 -8.20
CA MET A 166 -4.14 -13.69 -8.51
C MET A 166 -3.92 -14.53 -7.24
N SER A 167 -3.52 -13.95 -6.11
CA SER A 167 -3.41 -14.70 -4.84
C SER A 167 -4.76 -15.29 -4.44
N GLN A 168 -5.83 -14.50 -4.56
CA GLN A 168 -7.21 -14.95 -4.32
C GLN A 168 -7.68 -16.07 -5.25
N VAL A 169 -7.09 -16.18 -6.45
CA VAL A 169 -7.36 -17.32 -7.34
C VAL A 169 -6.57 -18.55 -6.91
N ALA A 170 -5.36 -18.39 -6.38
CA ALA A 170 -4.56 -19.47 -5.82
C ALA A 170 -5.19 -20.04 -4.54
N GLU A 171 -5.69 -19.17 -3.65
CA GLU A 171 -6.45 -19.52 -2.44
C GLU A 171 -7.64 -20.43 -2.78
N LYS A 172 -8.46 -20.02 -3.75
CA LYS A 172 -9.62 -20.81 -4.23
C LYS A 172 -9.27 -22.14 -4.90
N ARG A 173 -7.99 -22.38 -5.17
CA ARG A 173 -7.46 -23.63 -5.75
C ARG A 173 -6.66 -24.44 -4.73
N ASP A 174 -6.68 -24.05 -3.46
CA ASP A 174 -5.94 -24.66 -2.35
C ASP A 174 -4.42 -24.71 -2.61
N VAL A 175 -3.89 -23.72 -3.33
CA VAL A 175 -2.44 -23.60 -3.61
C VAL A 175 -1.81 -22.57 -2.67
N VAL A 176 -1.78 -22.92 -1.37
CA VAL A 176 -1.36 -22.04 -0.26
C VAL A 176 0.01 -21.39 -0.53
N PHE A 177 1.02 -22.16 -0.93
CA PHE A 177 2.34 -21.61 -1.23
C PHE A 177 2.31 -20.52 -2.32
N ALA A 178 1.48 -20.68 -3.35
CA ALA A 178 1.37 -19.68 -4.42
C ALA A 178 0.60 -18.44 -3.96
N GLU A 179 -0.42 -18.62 -3.13
CA GLU A 179 -1.11 -17.52 -2.45
C GLU A 179 -0.11 -16.68 -1.64
N GLU A 180 0.60 -17.28 -0.68
CA GLU A 180 1.55 -16.59 0.20
C GLU A 180 2.62 -15.79 -0.56
N LEU A 181 3.18 -16.38 -1.63
CA LEU A 181 4.18 -15.70 -2.45
C LEU A 181 3.61 -14.52 -3.25
N LEU A 182 2.39 -14.66 -3.77
CA LEU A 182 1.72 -13.58 -4.50
C LEU A 182 1.33 -12.45 -3.53
N GLU A 183 0.85 -12.77 -2.34
CA GLU A 183 0.53 -11.80 -1.29
C GLU A 183 1.77 -11.05 -0.83
N SER A 184 2.82 -11.78 -0.47
CA SER A 184 4.15 -11.24 -0.19
C SER A 184 4.65 -10.30 -1.28
N TYR A 185 4.44 -10.63 -2.56
CA TYR A 185 4.85 -9.77 -3.67
C TYR A 185 4.00 -8.50 -3.77
N GLY A 186 2.67 -8.64 -3.70
CA GLY A 186 1.73 -7.51 -3.74
C GLY A 186 1.98 -6.52 -2.61
N PHE A 187 2.23 -7.02 -1.39
CA PHE A 187 2.53 -6.21 -0.22
C PHE A 187 3.89 -5.53 -0.32
N MET A 188 4.90 -6.20 -0.89
CA MET A 188 6.20 -5.57 -1.10
C MET A 188 6.13 -4.41 -2.12
N VAL A 189 5.25 -4.50 -3.12
CA VAL A 189 4.97 -3.37 -4.02
C VAL A 189 4.39 -2.18 -3.24
N LEU A 190 3.50 -2.42 -2.26
CA LEU A 190 2.98 -1.37 -1.38
C LEU A 190 4.07 -0.77 -0.49
N VAL A 191 4.92 -1.60 0.12
CA VAL A 191 6.08 -1.16 0.92
C VAL A 191 7.00 -0.27 0.11
N MET A 192 7.43 -0.73 -1.07
CA MET A 192 8.33 0.02 -1.94
C MET A 192 7.69 1.33 -2.43
N SER A 193 6.38 1.32 -2.69
CA SER A 193 5.62 2.52 -3.04
C SER A 193 5.58 3.51 -1.86
N ALA A 194 5.32 3.05 -0.64
CA ALA A 194 5.31 3.85 0.57
C ALA A 194 6.70 4.46 0.85
N ILE A 195 7.77 3.66 0.78
CA ILE A 195 9.16 4.12 0.93
C ILE A 195 9.49 5.18 -0.11
N TRP A 196 9.09 4.97 -1.37
CA TRP A 196 9.31 5.96 -2.42
C TRP A 196 8.57 7.27 -2.13
N LEU A 197 7.30 7.21 -1.75
CA LEU A 197 6.50 8.39 -1.38
C LEU A 197 7.13 9.15 -0.21
N PHE A 198 7.66 8.43 0.79
CA PHE A 198 8.37 9.02 1.92
C PHE A 198 9.68 9.68 1.51
N ARG A 199 10.49 9.03 0.65
CA ARG A 199 11.71 9.64 0.11
C ARG A 199 11.39 10.87 -0.73
N PHE A 200 10.31 10.82 -1.51
CA PHE A 200 9.83 11.92 -2.32
C PHE A 200 9.35 13.09 -1.44
N SER A 201 8.63 12.82 -0.34
CA SER A 201 8.16 13.84 0.60
C SER A 201 9.31 14.59 1.27
N ARG A 202 10.42 13.92 1.57
CA ARG A 202 11.64 14.54 2.09
C ARG A 202 12.32 15.47 1.08
N ARG A 203 12.18 15.20 -0.22
CA ARG A 203 12.74 16.04 -1.29
C ARG A 203 11.86 17.25 -1.62
N GLN A 204 10.57 17.20 -1.31
CA GLN A 204 9.65 18.34 -1.44
C GLN A 204 9.74 19.33 -0.27
N GLY A 205 10.91 19.43 0.39
CA GLY A 205 11.17 20.20 1.61
C GLY A 205 10.28 21.45 1.78
N ALA A 206 9.53 21.45 2.87
CA ALA A 206 8.48 22.39 3.23
C ALA A 206 8.86 23.86 3.01
N ALA A 207 8.00 24.62 2.31
CA ALA A 207 7.78 26.01 2.72
C ALA A 207 7.08 25.97 4.10
N PRO A 208 7.61 26.63 5.14
CA PRO A 208 6.97 26.62 6.45
C PRO A 208 5.56 27.21 6.33
N VAL A 209 4.59 26.47 6.82
CA VAL A 209 3.23 26.98 7.08
C VAL A 209 3.39 28.05 8.16
N GLY A 210 3.55 29.32 7.74
CA GLY A 210 3.68 30.43 8.68
C GLY A 210 4.53 31.64 8.27
N SER A 211 5.20 31.69 7.11
CA SER A 211 5.88 32.95 6.72
C SER A 211 4.89 33.93 6.08
N GLY A 212 4.06 34.55 6.91
CA GLY A 212 3.31 35.77 6.59
C GLY A 212 4.24 36.97 6.40
N ARG A 213 5.19 36.91 5.45
CA ARG A 213 5.83 38.12 4.95
C ARG A 213 4.97 38.67 3.82
N LYS A 214 4.18 39.69 4.17
CA LYS A 214 3.60 40.64 3.23
C LYS A 214 4.68 41.03 2.23
N ALA A 215 4.41 40.82 0.94
CA ALA A 215 5.18 41.48 -0.10
C ALA A 215 4.99 42.99 0.08
N VAL A 216 6.00 43.64 0.65
CA VAL A 216 6.07 45.09 0.70
C VAL A 216 6.24 45.57 -0.72
N SER A 217 5.27 46.36 -1.15
CA SER A 217 5.34 47.23 -2.33
C SER A 217 6.66 48.00 -2.32
N ALA A 218 7.43 47.87 -3.38
CA ALA A 218 8.47 48.82 -3.74
C ALA A 218 8.28 49.18 -5.21
N ARG A 219 8.13 50.49 -5.39
CA ARG A 219 7.86 51.31 -6.57
C ARG A 219 8.51 50.85 -7.87
#